data_AF-A0A158P7P2-F1
#
_entry.id   AF-A0A158P7P2-F1
#
_cell.length_a   1.000
_cell.length_b   1.000
_cell.length_c   1.000
_cell.angle_alpha   90.00
_cell.angle_beta   90.00
_cell.angle_gamma   90.00
#
_symmetry.space_group_name_H-M   'P 1'
#
loop_
_entity.id
_entity.type
_entity.pdbx_description
1 polymer ?
#
loop_
_entity_poly.entity_id
_entity_poly.type
_entity_poly.pdbx_seq_one_letter_code
_entity_poly.pdbx_strand_id
1 'polypeptide(L)'
;MFVNRWEPCSGSLYYVPRVSTDPKVFIDAGVRAWLGVFTSAKVLQDRSPAICFGLVNRLFYEMNMGLVEFYCEVINEAGLYRHGDANFKNVIRNMAMNENQRSRMNSLLQGVRLKTTEALLPDRNNCYRLAERHVTFVKVLRLCDKPQRYSKMLSEPMLMKFIKGVSREPSQHKKFVEDIFNMLEFDVADTISFLNAFKVCSLDFMDLTMVYK
;
A
#
# COMPACT_ATOMS: atom_id res chain seq x y z
N MET A 1 4.44 -17.19 -9.25
CA MET A 1 4.99 -16.07 -10.03
C MET A 1 4.30 -14.74 -9.70
N PHE A 2 3.21 -14.48 -10.42
CA PHE A 2 2.51 -13.21 -10.59
C PHE A 2 1.57 -12.78 -9.44
N VAL A 3 0.78 -13.71 -8.90
CA VAL A 3 -0.32 -13.42 -7.94
C VAL A 3 0.17 -12.80 -6.62
N ASN A 4 1.40 -13.05 -6.20
CA ASN A 4 1.93 -12.55 -4.92
C ASN A 4 2.41 -11.09 -4.96
N ARG A 5 2.45 -10.45 -6.14
CA ARG A 5 2.90 -9.04 -6.27
C ARG A 5 1.75 -8.04 -6.40
N TRP A 6 0.53 -8.51 -6.59
CA TRP A 6 -0.62 -7.68 -6.91
C TRP A 6 -1.79 -7.94 -5.96
N GLU A 7 -2.45 -6.88 -5.51
CA GLU A 7 -3.67 -6.94 -4.71
C GLU A 7 -4.86 -6.46 -5.56
N PRO A 8 -5.86 -7.33 -5.83
CA PRO A 8 -7.08 -6.91 -6.52
C PRO A 8 -7.97 -6.07 -5.59
N CYS A 9 -8.40 -4.90 -6.06
CA CYS A 9 -9.34 -4.05 -5.32
C CYS A 9 -10.22 -3.23 -6.28
N SER A 10 -11.55 -3.41 -6.18
CA SER A 10 -12.55 -2.66 -6.97
C SER A 10 -12.32 -2.68 -8.49
N GLY A 11 -11.94 -3.82 -9.07
CA GLY A 11 -11.70 -3.94 -10.52
C GLY A 11 -10.35 -3.40 -10.99
N SER A 12 -9.46 -3.02 -10.06
CA SER A 12 -8.07 -2.66 -10.34
C SER A 12 -7.12 -3.61 -9.62
N LEU A 13 -5.88 -3.71 -10.12
CA LEU A 13 -4.79 -4.45 -9.51
C LEU A 13 -3.77 -3.45 -8.97
N TYR A 14 -3.42 -3.55 -7.69
CA TYR A 14 -2.45 -2.66 -7.05
C TYR A 14 -1.14 -3.38 -6.79
N TYR A 15 -0.02 -2.78 -7.16
CA TYR A 15 1.29 -3.32 -6.88
C TYR A 15 1.53 -3.25 -5.37
N VAL A 16 1.88 -4.38 -4.79
CA VAL A 16 2.08 -4.54 -3.35
C VAL A 16 3.53 -4.18 -3.00
N PRO A 17 3.82 -3.01 -2.39
CA PRO A 17 5.18 -2.62 -2.07
C PRO A 17 5.75 -3.52 -0.98
N ARG A 18 6.91 -4.13 -1.23
CA ARG A 18 7.63 -5.03 -0.31
C ARG A 18 9.02 -4.49 0.06
N VAL A 19 9.64 -3.70 -0.82
CA VAL A 19 10.93 -3.05 -0.57
C VAL A 19 10.78 -1.53 -0.48
N SER A 20 11.73 -0.85 0.14
CA SER A 20 11.69 0.61 0.31
C SER A 20 11.74 1.39 -1.00
N THR A 21 12.32 0.79 -2.04
CA THR A 21 12.45 1.37 -3.39
C THR A 21 11.19 1.18 -4.24
N ASP A 22 10.22 0.39 -3.76
CA ASP A 22 8.99 0.15 -4.51
C ASP A 22 8.15 1.42 -4.63
N PRO A 23 7.44 1.61 -5.77
CA PRO A 23 6.66 2.82 -6.02
C PRO A 23 5.49 2.94 -5.03
N LYS A 24 5.61 3.86 -4.08
CA LYS A 24 4.55 4.28 -3.17
C LYS A 24 4.74 5.72 -2.75
N VAL A 25 3.65 6.38 -2.39
CA VAL A 25 3.69 7.77 -1.89
C VAL A 25 3.27 7.81 -0.43
N PHE A 26 4.04 8.51 0.39
CA PHE A 26 3.69 8.80 1.79
C PHE A 26 2.56 9.82 1.86
N ILE A 27 1.48 9.50 2.58
CA ILE A 27 0.30 10.38 2.73
C ILE A 27 0.13 10.85 4.16
N ASP A 28 0.12 9.92 5.11
CA ASP A 28 0.03 10.18 6.55
C ASP A 28 0.68 9.02 7.30
N ALA A 29 0.72 9.11 8.62
CA ALA A 29 1.20 8.06 9.51
C ALA A 29 0.54 6.70 9.18
N GLY A 30 1.35 5.74 8.77
CA GLY A 30 0.94 4.39 8.35
C GLY A 30 0.04 4.33 7.10
N VAL A 31 -0.14 5.43 6.36
CA VAL A 31 -0.97 5.47 5.14
C VAL A 31 -0.10 5.79 3.93
N ARG A 32 -0.23 4.97 2.89
CA ARG A 32 0.50 5.10 1.62
C ARG A 32 -0.45 5.05 0.44
N ALA A 33 -0.15 5.81 -0.61
CA ALA A 33 -0.74 5.59 -1.91
C ALA A 33 0.05 4.53 -2.67
N TRP A 34 -0.62 3.45 -3.05
CA TRP A 34 -0.05 2.41 -3.89
C TRP A 34 -0.44 2.65 -5.33
N LEU A 35 0.50 2.37 -6.22
CA LEU A 35 0.30 2.39 -7.65
C LEU A 35 -0.43 1.11 -8.07
N GLY A 36 -1.34 1.25 -9.02
CA GLY A 36 -2.07 0.14 -9.59
C GLY A 36 -2.49 0.41 -11.02
N VAL A 37 -3.13 -0.59 -11.60
CA VAL A 37 -3.68 -0.55 -12.95
C VAL A 37 -5.15 -0.91 -12.92
N PHE A 38 -5.92 -0.17 -13.68
CA PHE A 38 -7.25 -0.56 -14.11
C PHE A 38 -7.13 -1.16 -15.52
N THR A 39 -7.83 -2.27 -15.74
CA THR A 39 -7.88 -2.93 -17.04
C THR A 39 -9.33 -3.09 -17.48
N SER A 40 -9.58 -2.90 -18.77
CA SER A 40 -10.89 -3.16 -19.36
C SER A 40 -10.74 -3.63 -20.81
N ALA A 41 -11.56 -4.57 -21.24
CA ALA A 41 -11.63 -4.96 -22.64
C ALA A 41 -12.67 -4.10 -23.37
N LYS A 42 -12.32 -3.64 -24.57
CA LYS A 42 -13.17 -2.85 -25.46
C LYS A 42 -13.06 -3.35 -26.88
N VAL A 43 -14.00 -2.94 -27.72
CA VAL A 43 -13.99 -3.20 -29.16
C VAL A 43 -13.76 -1.87 -29.87
N LEU A 44 -12.78 -1.83 -30.76
CA LEU A 44 -12.45 -0.65 -31.57
C LEU A 44 -13.43 -0.52 -32.76
N GLN A 45 -13.35 0.60 -33.49
CA GLN A 45 -14.26 0.88 -34.61
C GLN A 45 -14.15 -0.14 -35.75
N ASP A 46 -12.96 -0.70 -35.95
CA ASP A 46 -12.66 -1.77 -36.90
C ASP A 46 -13.08 -3.17 -36.40
N ARG A 47 -13.75 -3.24 -35.24
CA ARG A 47 -14.16 -4.46 -34.53
C ARG A 47 -13.02 -5.28 -33.95
N SER A 48 -11.79 -4.77 -33.94
CA SER A 48 -10.69 -5.43 -33.24
C SER A 48 -10.88 -5.32 -31.72
N PRO A 49 -10.56 -6.37 -30.95
CA PRO A 49 -10.55 -6.31 -29.51
C PRO A 49 -9.31 -5.52 -29.02
N ALA A 50 -9.49 -4.65 -28.04
CA ALA A 50 -8.41 -3.91 -27.39
C ALA A 50 -8.54 -3.97 -25.86
N ILE A 51 -7.41 -4.09 -25.16
CA ILE A 51 -7.40 -3.93 -23.70
C ILE A 51 -6.93 -2.52 -23.38
N CYS A 52 -7.77 -1.75 -22.71
CA CYS A 52 -7.39 -0.47 -22.16
C CYS A 52 -6.75 -0.66 -20.78
N PHE A 53 -5.57 -0.09 -20.61
CA PHE A 53 -4.87 0.04 -19.33
C PHE A 53 -4.92 1.50 -18.87
N GLY A 54 -5.18 1.71 -17.59
CA GLY A 54 -5.09 3.03 -16.97
C GLY A 54 -4.39 2.94 -15.62
N LEU A 55 -3.50 3.89 -15.32
CA LEU A 55 -2.89 3.96 -13.99
C LEU A 55 -3.91 4.47 -12.98
N VAL A 56 -3.96 3.79 -11.85
CA VAL A 56 -4.76 4.21 -10.70
C VAL A 56 -3.88 4.25 -9.46
N ASN A 57 -4.21 5.13 -8.53
CA ASN A 57 -3.57 5.16 -7.22
C ASN A 57 -4.65 5.01 -6.15
N ARG A 58 -4.37 4.25 -5.11
CA ARG A 58 -5.31 4.07 -4.00
C ARG A 58 -4.57 3.94 -2.68
N LEU A 59 -5.25 4.27 -1.60
CA LEU A 59 -4.67 4.34 -0.28
C LEU A 59 -4.76 3.01 0.45
N PHE A 60 -3.65 2.61 1.04
CA PHE A 60 -3.51 1.40 1.83
C PHE A 60 -2.73 1.72 3.11
N TYR A 61 -2.96 0.91 4.13
CA TYR A 61 -2.11 0.91 5.30
C TYR A 61 -0.74 0.30 4.96
N GLU A 62 0.33 0.90 5.47
CA GLU A 62 1.69 0.38 5.32
C GLU A 62 1.76 -1.04 5.92
N MET A 63 2.28 -1.99 5.15
CA MET A 63 2.36 -3.37 5.63
C MET A 63 3.58 -3.58 6.50
N ASN A 64 3.48 -4.50 7.46
CA ASN A 64 4.59 -4.92 8.32
C ASN A 64 5.22 -3.78 9.16
N MET A 65 4.59 -2.61 9.19
CA MET A 65 5.04 -1.47 9.97
C MET A 65 4.88 -1.76 11.46
N GLY A 66 5.93 -1.53 12.24
CA GLY A 66 5.86 -1.71 13.70
C GLY A 66 5.00 -0.63 14.35
N LEU A 67 4.26 -0.95 15.41
CA LEU A 67 3.43 0.02 16.13
C LEU A 67 4.24 1.20 16.70
N VAL A 68 5.51 0.97 17.07
CA VAL A 68 6.43 2.03 17.50
C VAL A 68 6.82 2.94 16.34
N GLU A 69 7.06 2.36 15.18
CA GLU A 69 7.34 3.13 13.95
C GLU A 69 6.12 3.97 13.57
N PHE A 70 4.92 3.37 13.64
CA PHE A 70 3.67 4.06 13.45
C PHE A 70 3.50 5.21 14.44
N TYR A 71 3.78 4.95 15.72
CA TYR A 71 3.80 5.96 16.76
C TYR A 71 4.75 7.12 16.43
N CYS A 72 5.96 6.82 15.98
CA CYS A 72 6.92 7.82 15.54
C CYS A 72 6.38 8.69 14.40
N GLU A 73 5.72 8.08 13.41
CA GLU A 73 5.11 8.84 12.32
C GLU A 73 3.98 9.76 12.81
N VAL A 74 3.16 9.32 13.78
CA VAL A 74 2.12 10.15 14.38
C VAL A 74 2.71 11.36 15.12
N ILE A 75 3.83 11.20 15.84
CA ILE A 75 4.52 12.33 16.49
C ILE A 75 5.09 13.28 15.45
N ASN A 76 5.74 12.76 14.41
CA ASN A 76 6.35 13.57 13.37
C ASN A 76 5.31 14.44 12.66
N GLU A 77 4.15 13.88 12.30
CA GLU A 77 3.04 14.61 11.70
C GLU A 77 2.37 15.61 12.65
N ALA A 78 2.52 15.46 13.97
CA ALA A 78 2.02 16.43 14.95
C ALA A 78 2.92 17.68 15.08
N GLY A 79 3.99 17.79 14.29
CA GLY A 79 4.80 19.01 14.17
C GLY A 79 5.93 19.16 15.18
N LEU A 80 6.30 18.10 15.89
CA LEU A 80 7.43 18.12 16.85
C LEU A 80 8.77 17.68 16.25
N TYR A 81 8.85 17.42 14.94
CA TYR A 81 10.05 16.86 14.30
C TYR A 81 10.42 17.54 12.97
N ARG A 82 11.70 17.89 12.81
CA ARG A 82 12.38 18.15 11.53
C ARG A 82 13.30 16.95 11.25
N HIS A 83 13.25 16.41 10.04
CA HIS A 83 14.02 15.23 9.61
C HIS A 83 15.54 15.40 9.87
N GLY A 84 16.17 14.46 10.59
CA GLY A 84 17.64 14.29 10.56
C GLY A 84 18.38 13.96 11.85
N ASP A 85 17.72 13.85 13.01
CA ASP A 85 18.46 13.80 14.28
C ASP A 85 18.78 12.36 14.74
N ALA A 86 20.06 11.99 14.73
CA ALA A 86 20.54 10.65 15.13
C ALA A 86 20.26 10.31 16.62
N ASN A 87 19.89 11.31 17.43
CA ASN A 87 19.47 11.16 18.83
C ASN A 87 18.02 10.68 19.01
N PHE A 88 17.28 10.48 17.92
CA PHE A 88 15.85 10.12 17.89
C PHE A 88 15.44 8.94 18.80
N LYS A 89 16.22 7.84 18.81
CA LYS A 89 15.91 6.66 19.65
C LYS A 89 16.01 6.95 21.15
N ASN A 90 16.87 7.91 21.54
CA ASN A 90 17.07 8.28 22.94
C ASN A 90 16.02 9.31 23.41
N VAL A 91 15.58 10.21 22.52
CA VAL A 91 14.53 11.20 22.80
C VAL A 91 13.15 10.52 22.94
N ILE A 92 12.83 9.55 22.08
CA ILE A 92 11.56 8.80 22.15
C ILE A 92 11.44 7.96 23.40
N ARG A 93 12.55 7.42 23.93
CA ARG A 93 12.54 6.68 25.20
C ARG A 93 12.00 7.52 26.37
N ASN A 94 12.09 8.84 26.29
CA ASN A 94 11.70 9.77 27.35
C ASN A 94 10.43 10.57 27.05
N MET A 95 9.79 10.36 25.89
CA MET A 95 8.57 11.09 25.52
C MET A 95 7.33 10.20 25.68
N ALA A 96 6.50 10.51 26.68
CA ALA A 96 5.13 10.01 26.74
C ALA A 96 4.24 10.78 25.74
N MET A 97 3.27 10.11 25.12
CA MET A 97 2.28 10.79 24.28
C MET A 97 1.45 11.78 25.08
N ASN A 98 1.33 13.01 24.59
CA ASN A 98 0.33 13.94 25.08
C ASN A 98 -1.09 13.49 24.70
N GLU A 99 -2.11 14.12 25.29
CA GLU A 99 -3.51 13.75 25.08
C GLU A 99 -3.94 13.82 23.62
N ASN A 100 -3.53 14.87 22.90
CA ASN A 100 -3.83 15.04 21.48
C ASN A 100 -3.20 13.93 20.62
N GLN A 101 -1.96 13.55 20.91
CA GLN A 101 -1.27 12.46 20.23
C GLN A 101 -1.95 11.10 20.49
N ARG A 102 -2.36 10.84 21.74
CA ARG A 102 -3.11 9.61 22.09
C ARG A 102 -4.46 9.55 21.37
N SER A 103 -5.19 10.65 21.36
CA SER A 103 -6.46 10.76 20.65
C SER A 103 -6.28 10.51 19.14
N ARG A 104 -5.25 11.11 18.53
CA ARG A 104 -4.91 10.88 17.12
C ARG A 104 -4.53 9.43 16.83
N MET A 105 -3.69 8.82 17.66
CA MET A 105 -3.31 7.41 17.52
C MET A 105 -4.53 6.49 17.61
N ASN A 106 -5.40 6.70 18.61
CA ASN A 106 -6.62 5.93 18.78
C ASN A 106 -7.55 6.06 17.57
N SER A 107 -7.75 7.29 17.08
CA SER A 107 -8.56 7.56 15.88
C SER A 107 -7.99 6.86 14.64
N LEU A 108 -6.68 6.89 14.43
CA LEU A 108 -6.06 6.26 13.25
C LEU A 108 -6.14 4.73 13.30
N LEU A 109 -5.88 4.12 14.46
CA LEU A 109 -5.88 2.68 14.66
C LEU A 109 -7.28 2.06 14.76
N GLN A 110 -8.32 2.87 14.98
CA GLN A 110 -9.69 2.37 15.02
C GLN A 110 -10.04 1.62 13.74
N GLY A 111 -10.38 0.33 13.86
CA GLY A 111 -10.74 -0.56 12.74
C GLY A 111 -9.55 -1.09 11.93
N VAL A 112 -8.31 -0.77 12.31
CA VAL A 112 -7.10 -1.28 11.65
C VAL A 112 -6.77 -2.66 12.21
N ARG A 113 -6.47 -3.61 11.32
CA ARG A 113 -6.10 -4.97 11.74
C ARG A 113 -4.63 -4.99 12.13
N LEU A 114 -4.38 -5.32 13.39
CA LEU A 114 -3.03 -5.53 13.90
C LEU A 114 -2.72 -7.02 13.94
N LYS A 115 -1.49 -7.36 13.60
CA LYS A 115 -0.91 -8.68 13.86
C LYS A 115 0.00 -8.55 15.06
N THR A 116 -0.27 -9.33 16.10
CA THR A 116 0.62 -9.49 17.24
C THR A 116 1.46 -10.73 17.06
N THR A 117 2.71 -10.72 17.51
CA THR A 117 3.42 -11.98 17.71
C THR A 117 2.87 -12.70 18.93
N GLU A 118 2.69 -12.09 20.11
CA GLU A 118 2.11 -12.80 21.29
C GLU A 118 0.66 -12.46 21.63
N ALA A 119 0.01 -13.40 22.32
CA ALA A 119 -1.34 -13.25 22.84
C ALA A 119 -1.39 -13.49 24.35
N LEU A 120 -2.27 -12.77 25.04
CA LEU A 120 -2.64 -13.03 26.43
C LEU A 120 -3.58 -14.24 26.45
N LEU A 121 -3.18 -15.31 27.14
CA LEU A 121 -4.03 -16.49 27.33
C LEU A 121 -4.59 -16.49 28.75
N PRO A 122 -5.90 -16.74 28.93
CA PRO A 122 -6.49 -16.91 30.25
C PRO A 122 -5.97 -18.21 30.89
N ASP A 123 -5.49 -18.12 32.14
CA ASP A 123 -5.12 -19.28 32.95
C ASP A 123 -6.30 -19.74 33.82
N ARG A 124 -6.26 -21.00 34.27
CA ARG A 124 -7.33 -21.66 35.05
C ARG A 124 -7.62 -20.99 36.39
N ASN A 125 -6.72 -20.13 36.89
CA ASN A 125 -6.84 -19.45 38.18
C ASN A 125 -7.34 -18.00 38.07
N ASN A 126 -7.99 -17.60 36.96
CA ASN A 126 -8.42 -16.21 36.73
C ASN A 126 -7.26 -15.19 36.66
N CYS A 127 -6.05 -15.68 36.38
CA CYS A 127 -4.86 -14.89 36.07
C CYS A 127 -4.57 -14.95 34.56
N TYR A 128 -3.96 -13.91 34.00
CA TYR A 128 -3.54 -13.90 32.60
C TYR A 128 -2.09 -14.36 32.50
N ARG A 129 -1.80 -15.34 31.64
CA ARG A 129 -0.42 -15.77 31.34
C ARG A 129 0.01 -15.22 29.98
N LEU A 130 1.16 -14.55 29.94
CA LEU A 130 1.86 -14.23 28.70
C LEU A 130 2.53 -15.51 28.18
N ALA A 131 2.08 -16.01 27.03
CA ALA A 131 2.72 -17.12 26.34
C ALA A 131 3.65 -16.57 25.25
N GLU A 132 4.85 -17.14 25.10
CA GLU A 132 5.74 -16.79 23.99
C GLU A 132 5.12 -17.13 22.64
N ARG A 133 4.96 -16.06 21.87
CA ARG A 133 5.57 -15.92 20.54
C ARG A 133 6.59 -14.76 20.61
N HIS A 134 7.60 -14.84 21.48
CA HIS A 134 8.69 -13.86 21.71
C HIS A 134 8.32 -12.45 22.23
N VAL A 135 7.84 -12.34 23.49
CA VAL A 135 7.55 -11.03 24.10
C VAL A 135 8.83 -10.30 24.54
N THR A 136 9.15 -9.21 23.84
CA THR A 136 9.59 -8.00 24.53
C THR A 136 8.53 -6.93 24.26
N PHE A 137 7.82 -6.53 25.33
CA PHE A 137 6.86 -5.44 25.28
C PHE A 137 7.55 -4.20 24.68
N VAL A 138 6.79 -3.48 23.84
CA VAL A 138 7.17 -2.38 22.92
C VAL A 138 7.38 -2.82 21.46
N LYS A 139 7.65 -4.08 21.07
CA LYS A 139 8.14 -4.33 19.69
C LYS A 139 7.24 -4.99 18.65
N VAL A 140 6.05 -5.53 18.98
CA VAL A 140 5.50 -6.58 18.11
C VAL A 140 4.02 -6.57 17.76
N LEU A 141 3.37 -5.41 17.83
CA LEU A 141 2.19 -5.17 17.00
C LEU A 141 2.66 -4.61 15.67
N ARG A 142 2.32 -5.29 14.58
CA ARG A 142 2.54 -4.79 13.22
C ARG A 142 1.21 -4.55 12.53
N LEU A 143 1.17 -3.58 11.63
CA LEU A 143 0.12 -3.53 10.63
C LEU A 143 0.14 -4.85 9.85
N CYS A 144 -1.04 -5.44 9.64
CA CYS A 144 -1.21 -6.78 9.08
C CYS A 144 -0.40 -7.00 7.80
N ASP A 145 0.16 -8.20 7.63
CA ASP A 145 0.90 -8.60 6.44
C ASP A 145 0.03 -8.63 5.17
N LYS A 146 -1.31 -8.63 5.33
CA LYS A 146 -2.25 -8.55 4.22
C LYS A 146 -2.57 -7.10 3.91
N PRO A 147 -2.54 -6.68 2.63
CA PRO A 147 -2.98 -5.36 2.22
C PRO A 147 -4.33 -4.99 2.86
N GLN A 148 -4.39 -3.82 3.48
CA GLN A 148 -5.63 -3.26 4.01
C GLN A 148 -5.86 -1.90 3.37
N ARG A 149 -6.96 -1.77 2.64
CA ARG A 149 -7.37 -0.50 2.05
C ARG A 149 -7.66 0.52 3.15
N TYR A 150 -7.15 1.73 2.99
CA TYR A 150 -7.58 2.87 3.81
C TYR A 150 -8.96 3.32 3.32
N SER A 151 -9.97 3.21 4.18
CA SER A 151 -11.37 3.48 3.84
C SER A 151 -11.96 4.71 4.53
N LYS A 152 -11.19 5.38 5.38
CA LYS A 152 -11.65 6.60 6.08
C LYS A 152 -11.61 7.79 5.12
N MET A 153 -12.39 8.82 5.43
CA MET A 153 -12.36 10.08 4.69
C MET A 153 -10.96 10.72 4.83
N LEU A 154 -10.48 11.32 3.75
CA LEU A 154 -9.21 12.04 3.78
C LEU A 154 -9.41 13.42 4.40
N SER A 155 -8.50 13.80 5.28
CA SER A 155 -8.37 15.18 5.68
C SER A 155 -7.81 16.02 4.53
N GLU A 156 -8.06 17.33 4.56
CA GLU A 156 -7.57 18.25 3.52
C GLU A 156 -6.05 18.13 3.30
N PRO A 157 -5.19 18.06 4.34
CA PRO A 157 -3.75 17.89 4.15
C PRO A 157 -3.38 16.56 3.48
N MET A 158 -4.09 15.47 3.82
CA MET A 158 -3.87 14.16 3.19
C MET A 158 -4.27 14.18 1.73
N LEU A 159 -5.40 14.82 1.40
CA LEU A 159 -5.88 14.95 0.03
C LEU A 159 -4.88 15.72 -0.83
N MET A 160 -4.35 16.84 -0.32
CA MET A 160 -3.34 17.64 -1.03
C MET A 160 -2.03 16.87 -1.23
N LYS A 161 -1.56 16.14 -0.21
CA LYS A 161 -0.39 15.24 -0.35
C LYS A 161 -0.64 14.15 -1.38
N PHE A 162 -1.84 13.56 -1.37
CA PHE A 162 -2.22 12.53 -2.34
C PHE A 162 -2.21 13.08 -3.76
N ILE A 163 -2.95 14.16 -4.03
CA ILE A 163 -3.02 14.78 -5.36
C ILE A 163 -1.62 15.14 -5.84
N LYS A 164 -0.84 15.87 -5.03
CA LYS A 164 0.53 16.28 -5.42
C LYS A 164 1.44 15.08 -5.67
N GLY A 165 1.28 14.01 -4.91
CA GLY A 165 2.11 12.83 -5.00
C GLY A 165 1.78 11.88 -6.15
N VAL A 166 0.53 11.86 -6.62
CA VAL A 166 0.08 10.97 -7.70
C VAL A 166 -0.09 11.69 -9.04
N SER A 167 -0.14 13.03 -9.06
CA SER A 167 -0.13 13.82 -10.28
C SER A 167 1.20 13.67 -11.01
N ARG A 168 1.13 13.46 -12.33
CA ARG A 168 2.28 13.19 -13.19
C ARG A 168 2.09 13.89 -14.52
N GLU A 169 3.19 14.33 -15.12
CA GLU A 169 3.19 14.82 -16.50
C GLU A 169 2.82 13.70 -17.48
N PRO A 170 2.18 13.99 -18.62
CA PRO A 170 1.74 12.97 -19.58
C PRO A 170 2.86 12.04 -20.06
N SER A 171 4.07 12.57 -20.30
CA SER A 171 5.23 11.78 -20.71
C SER A 171 5.68 10.78 -19.64
N GLN A 172 5.65 11.19 -18.37
CA GLN A 172 5.95 10.32 -17.24
C GLN A 172 4.84 9.29 -17.05
N HIS A 173 3.58 9.70 -17.18
CA HIS A 173 2.43 8.80 -17.09
C HIS A 173 2.54 7.67 -18.12
N LYS A 174 2.83 7.99 -19.38
CA LYS A 174 3.02 7.02 -20.46
C LYS A 174 4.09 6.00 -20.11
N LYS A 175 5.27 6.47 -19.70
CA LYS A 175 6.40 5.61 -19.33
C LYS A 175 6.03 4.66 -18.18
N PHE A 176 5.34 5.15 -17.16
CA PHE A 176 4.89 4.30 -16.05
C PHE A 176 3.87 3.24 -16.48
N VAL A 177 2.97 3.54 -17.44
CA VAL A 177 2.07 2.53 -18.01
C VAL A 177 2.86 1.42 -18.69
N GLU A 178 3.84 1.80 -19.52
CA GLU A 178 4.72 0.84 -20.23
C GLU A 178 5.54 0.00 -19.24
N ASP A 179 6.13 0.62 -18.23
CA ASP A 179 6.90 -0.08 -17.18
C ASP A 179 6.03 -1.11 -16.45
N ILE A 180 4.81 -0.75 -16.05
CA ILE A 180 3.91 -1.70 -15.40
C ILE A 180 3.44 -2.80 -16.36
N PHE A 181 3.13 -2.45 -17.61
CA PHE A 181 2.73 -3.45 -18.60
C PHE A 181 3.83 -4.51 -18.77
N ASN A 182 5.09 -4.09 -18.83
CA ASN A 182 6.24 -4.99 -18.84
C ASN A 182 6.36 -5.81 -17.55
N MET A 183 6.12 -5.22 -16.37
CA MET A 183 6.10 -5.93 -15.09
C MET A 183 4.96 -6.95 -14.95
N LEU A 184 3.87 -6.77 -15.71
CA LEU A 184 2.76 -7.72 -15.73
C LEU A 184 3.08 -8.98 -16.54
N GLU A 185 4.19 -8.99 -17.29
CA GLU A 185 4.72 -10.18 -17.97
C GLU A 185 3.67 -10.90 -18.85
N PHE A 186 2.77 -10.15 -19.49
CA PHE A 186 1.71 -10.71 -20.34
C PHE A 186 2.23 -11.60 -21.48
N ASP A 187 3.45 -11.34 -21.94
CA ASP A 187 4.09 -11.95 -23.11
C ASP A 187 5.00 -13.13 -22.77
N VAL A 188 5.10 -13.52 -21.49
CA VAL A 188 5.92 -14.68 -21.12
C VAL A 188 5.11 -15.95 -21.36
N ALA A 189 5.53 -16.71 -22.38
CA ALA A 189 4.86 -17.90 -22.92
C ALA A 189 4.39 -18.92 -21.86
N ASP A 190 5.07 -18.99 -20.71
CA ASP A 190 4.78 -19.95 -19.64
C ASP A 190 3.99 -19.35 -18.43
N THR A 191 3.86 -18.01 -18.32
CA THR A 191 3.38 -17.38 -17.08
C THR A 191 1.88 -17.09 -17.08
N ILE A 192 1.26 -16.87 -18.25
CA ILE A 192 -0.19 -16.63 -18.37
C ILE A 192 -0.82 -17.67 -19.30
N SER A 193 -0.83 -18.92 -18.82
CA SER A 193 -1.57 -20.05 -19.39
C SER A 193 -3.03 -19.70 -19.75
N PHE A 194 -3.65 -18.76 -19.04
CA PHE A 194 -5.02 -18.31 -19.30
C PHE A 194 -5.16 -17.58 -20.64
N LEU A 195 -4.40 -16.51 -20.91
CA LEU A 195 -4.55 -15.74 -22.17
C LEU A 195 -4.16 -16.56 -23.40
N ASN A 196 -3.12 -17.39 -23.26
CA ASN A 196 -2.72 -18.35 -24.30
C ASN A 196 -3.81 -19.41 -24.55
N ALA A 197 -4.54 -19.85 -23.51
CA ALA A 197 -5.67 -20.76 -23.67
C ALA A 197 -6.86 -20.11 -24.42
N PHE A 198 -7.02 -18.78 -24.32
CA PHE A 198 -7.99 -18.02 -25.11
C PHE A 198 -7.46 -17.56 -26.48
N LYS A 199 -6.22 -17.94 -26.85
CA LYS A 199 -5.53 -17.51 -28.08
C LYS A 199 -5.49 -15.98 -28.26
N VAL A 200 -5.41 -15.24 -27.16
CA VAL A 200 -5.24 -13.79 -27.20
C VAL A 200 -3.75 -13.52 -27.43
N CYS A 201 -3.34 -13.31 -28.68
CA CYS A 201 -1.96 -13.03 -29.03
C CYS A 201 -1.58 -11.59 -28.68
N SER A 202 -0.43 -11.40 -28.01
CA SER A 202 0.08 -10.07 -27.64
C SER A 202 0.51 -9.20 -28.83
N LEU A 203 0.72 -9.80 -30.01
CA LEU A 203 1.09 -9.09 -31.24
C LEU A 203 0.00 -8.12 -31.73
N ASP A 204 -1.27 -8.33 -31.37
CA ASP A 204 -2.37 -7.40 -31.65
C ASP A 204 -2.42 -6.21 -30.65
N PHE A 205 -1.54 -6.19 -29.64
CA PHE A 205 -1.46 -5.13 -28.62
C PHE A 205 -0.39 -4.08 -28.90
N MET A 206 0.52 -4.32 -29.84
CA MET A 206 1.56 -3.34 -30.19
C MET A 206 0.99 -2.11 -30.94
N ASP A 207 -0.21 -2.23 -31.53
CA ASP A 207 -1.02 -1.11 -32.04
C ASP A 207 -1.95 -0.52 -30.97
N LEU A 208 -1.54 -0.55 -29.70
CA LEU A 208 -2.19 0.18 -28.61
C LEU A 208 -2.07 1.69 -28.85
N THR A 209 -3.01 2.21 -29.63
CA THR A 209 -3.34 3.62 -29.65
C THR A 209 -3.84 3.97 -28.24
N MET A 210 -2.94 4.45 -27.39
CA MET A 210 -3.30 5.00 -26.08
C MET A 210 -4.20 6.22 -26.31
N VAL A 211 -5.52 5.99 -26.27
CA VAL A 211 -6.51 7.07 -26.27
C VAL A 211 -6.52 7.69 -24.87
N TYR A 212 -5.80 8.79 -24.72
CA TYR A 212 -5.92 9.65 -23.55
C TYR A 212 -7.33 10.25 -23.52
N LYS A 213 -8.07 10.03 -22.43
CA LYS A 213 -9.24 10.83 -22.07
C LYS A 213 -8.87 11.76 -20.93
#